data_AF-A0A530ABP4-F1
#
_entry.id   AF-A0A530ABP4-F1
#
_cell.length_a   1.000
_cell.length_b   1.000
_cell.length_c   1.000
_cell.angle_alpha   90.00
_cell.angle_beta   90.00
_cell.angle_gamma   90.00
#
_symmetry.space_group_name_H-M   'P 1'
#
loop_
_entity.id
_entity.type
_entity.pdbx_description
1 polymer ?
#
loop_
_entity_poly.entity_id
_entity_poly.type
_entity_poly.pdbx_seq_one_letter_code
_entity_poly.pdbx_strand_id
1 'polypeptide(L)'
;GRTLGLRVDARNPTSTEIPDGIDQIYAYLMMEGQIEARAQFGALGRVTRRHWIELILNLVPPQQFAPQKGAGADMSAAEALSSTAESRSDRDSHFGKLARLATEAQELVRSSAEPAEPLAPPRRKPAADDHDNDRTSFWNRHFATEDPWNYGSSYEQEKYERQLEILPAGPIGRALELACAEGHFTRQLAPCVGHLTATDISAVAIGRARARCSDQPNVEFGILDFSADALPGEMDLIFCSEVLYYLDDLAELRRIAKKFAEALAPGGSFISAHAFVLRDNPERTGFDWNTFGAQAISETLAAAEGLVLEQSIETELYRIDRFRRLSPGDVATEPVIEHAPIRAPVGIGVARNVVWGGARALRRDVARNERRQRIPVLMYHSVADDGPAALARFRCTPAAFASQMAWLRANGFHAINSEQLERFIADRQPFVGRPVLITFDDGFQNFADHAWPILRRNDLTAEVFLVTDLVGESALWDAVRGPPTPLMNAGTVRRLAGEGAFFGSHLATHRAIDGLSTSDLAAELLRSRMFIERWTGRPITTFAAPYSVTDQRLG
;
A
#
# COMPACT_ATOMS: atom_id res chain seq x y z
N GLY A 1 -39.28 10.50 -13.01
CA GLY A 1 -40.20 9.84 -12.07
C GLY A 1 -41.33 10.75 -11.66
N ARG A 2 -42.45 10.20 -11.17
CA ARG A 2 -43.51 11.02 -10.57
C ARG A 2 -43.08 11.41 -9.15
N THR A 3 -43.24 12.69 -8.85
CA THR A 3 -42.80 13.28 -7.59
C THR A 3 -44.03 13.64 -6.76
N LEU A 4 -44.02 13.28 -5.47
CA LEU A 4 -45.08 13.63 -4.53
C LEU A 4 -44.55 14.61 -3.49
N GLY A 5 -45.14 15.80 -3.44
CA GLY A 5 -44.92 16.75 -2.36
C GLY A 5 -45.87 16.46 -1.20
N LEU A 6 -45.33 16.23 0.00
CA LEU A 6 -46.11 15.99 1.21
C LEU A 6 -45.84 17.09 2.23
N ARG A 7 -46.90 17.67 2.79
CA ARG A 7 -46.80 18.50 3.99
C ARG A 7 -47.09 17.62 5.19
N VAL A 8 -46.15 17.54 6.11
CA VAL A 8 -46.22 16.66 7.28
C VAL A 8 -46.19 17.54 8.52
N ASP A 9 -47.23 17.46 9.34
CA ASP A 9 -47.22 18.13 10.64
C ASP A 9 -46.17 17.46 11.54
N ALA A 10 -45.11 18.21 11.88
CA ALA A 10 -44.00 17.67 12.65
C ALA A 10 -44.35 17.45 14.14
N ARG A 11 -45.43 18.07 14.65
CA ARG A 11 -45.93 17.86 16.02
C ARG A 11 -46.90 16.69 16.10
N ASN A 12 -47.59 16.37 15.01
CA ASN A 12 -48.51 15.24 14.97
C ASN A 12 -48.50 14.53 13.61
N PRO A 13 -47.41 13.81 13.27
CA PRO A 13 -47.34 13.12 12.00
C PRO A 13 -48.35 11.97 11.94
N THR A 14 -48.97 11.78 10.77
CA THR A 14 -49.87 10.66 10.49
C THR A 14 -49.27 9.75 9.42
N SER A 15 -49.66 8.48 9.40
CA SER A 15 -49.28 7.58 8.31
C SER A 15 -49.84 8.09 6.97
N THR A 16 -49.04 7.99 5.91
CA THR A 16 -49.39 8.46 4.56
C THR A 16 -49.27 7.29 3.59
N GLU A 17 -50.36 6.96 2.90
CA GLU A 17 -50.30 6.04 1.77
C GLU A 17 -49.75 6.75 0.55
N ILE A 18 -48.75 6.13 -0.07
CA ILE A 18 -48.10 6.67 -1.27
C ILE A 18 -48.74 5.99 -2.47
N PRO A 19 -49.31 6.75 -3.42
CA PRO A 19 -49.86 6.19 -4.64
C PRO A 19 -48.81 5.40 -5.43
N ASP A 20 -49.26 4.34 -6.11
CA ASP A 20 -48.38 3.53 -6.96
C ASP A 20 -47.73 4.39 -8.07
N GLY A 21 -46.44 4.15 -8.30
CA GLY A 21 -45.65 4.86 -9.32
C GLY A 21 -45.13 6.24 -8.92
N ILE A 22 -45.11 6.58 -7.62
CA ILE A 22 -44.34 7.72 -7.08
C ILE A 22 -42.91 7.26 -6.78
N ASP A 23 -41.92 7.95 -7.36
CA ASP A 23 -40.51 7.57 -7.27
C ASP A 23 -39.73 8.42 -6.26
N GLN A 24 -40.21 9.64 -6.01
CA GLN A 24 -39.54 10.64 -5.17
C GLN A 24 -40.56 11.37 -4.32
N ILE A 25 -40.29 11.47 -3.01
CA ILE A 25 -41.09 12.24 -2.07
C ILE A 25 -40.29 13.46 -1.62
N TYR A 26 -40.90 14.64 -1.73
CA TYR A 26 -40.46 15.83 -1.03
C TYR A 26 -41.34 16.05 0.19
N ALA A 27 -40.82 15.77 1.37
CA ALA A 27 -41.51 16.02 2.62
C ALA A 27 -41.14 17.39 3.16
N TYR A 28 -42.15 18.24 3.32
CA TYR A 28 -42.08 19.52 4.00
C TYR A 28 -42.57 19.32 5.43
N LEU A 29 -41.64 19.28 6.37
CA LEU A 29 -41.94 19.16 7.79
C LEU A 29 -42.42 20.52 8.29
N MET A 30 -43.69 20.56 8.69
CA MET A 30 -44.40 21.79 9.03
C MET A 30 -44.54 21.92 10.55
N MET A 31 -44.25 23.09 11.11
CA MET A 31 -44.71 23.49 12.46
C MET A 31 -45.32 24.89 12.39
N GLU A 32 -46.47 25.08 13.04
CA GLU A 32 -47.15 26.38 13.12
C GLU A 32 -47.34 27.09 11.76
N GLY A 33 -47.50 26.31 10.69
CA GLY A 33 -47.69 26.81 9.33
C GLY A 33 -46.39 27.14 8.56
N GLN A 34 -45.22 27.00 9.18
CA GLN A 34 -43.90 27.21 8.53
C GLN A 34 -43.19 25.89 8.21
N ILE A 35 -42.34 25.92 7.18
CA ILE A 35 -41.49 24.78 6.79
C ILE A 35 -40.23 24.83 7.64
N GLU A 36 -40.06 23.83 8.50
CA GLU A 36 -38.92 23.74 9.41
C GLU A 36 -37.77 22.95 8.79
N ALA A 37 -38.09 21.92 8.03
CA ALA A 37 -37.12 21.14 7.29
C ALA A 37 -37.73 20.55 6.02
N ARG A 38 -36.87 20.30 5.03
CA ARG A 38 -37.22 19.58 3.81
C ARG A 38 -36.41 18.30 3.73
N ALA A 39 -37.09 17.18 3.55
CA ALA A 39 -36.45 15.90 3.28
C ALA A 39 -36.81 15.42 1.87
N GLN A 40 -35.83 14.81 1.20
CA GLN A 40 -36.05 14.11 -0.07
C GLN A 40 -35.66 12.66 0.12
N PHE A 41 -36.56 11.74 -0.22
CA PHE A 41 -36.30 10.31 -0.16
C PHE A 41 -37.24 9.54 -1.11
N GLY A 42 -36.81 8.37 -1.57
CA GLY A 42 -37.66 7.43 -2.30
C GLY A 42 -38.50 6.59 -1.33
N ALA A 43 -39.73 6.22 -1.71
CA ALA A 43 -40.57 5.32 -0.90
C ALA A 43 -41.43 4.40 -1.77
N LEU A 44 -41.62 3.16 -1.32
CA LEU A 44 -42.53 2.17 -1.93
C LEU A 44 -43.58 1.74 -0.89
N GLY A 45 -44.83 2.15 -1.09
CA GLY A 45 -45.96 1.84 -0.20
C GLY A 45 -46.16 2.87 0.91
N ARG A 46 -46.69 2.46 2.07
CA ARG A 46 -47.10 3.37 3.14
C ARG A 46 -45.91 3.93 3.93
N VAL A 47 -45.84 5.26 4.09
CA VAL A 47 -44.95 5.93 5.05
C VAL A 47 -45.68 6.02 6.39
N THR A 48 -45.22 5.27 7.39
CA THR A 48 -45.87 5.22 8.71
C THR A 48 -45.62 6.48 9.54
N ARG A 49 -46.49 6.73 10.53
CA ARG A 49 -46.29 7.75 11.57
C ARG A 49 -44.90 7.67 12.22
N ARG A 50 -44.39 6.47 12.50
CA ARG A 50 -43.08 6.28 13.12
C ARG A 50 -41.92 6.76 12.22
N HIS A 51 -42.00 6.53 10.91
CA HIS A 51 -40.96 7.06 10.00
C HIS A 51 -40.89 8.57 10.03
N TRP A 52 -42.05 9.23 10.07
CA TRP A 52 -42.07 10.67 10.20
C TRP A 52 -41.40 11.11 11.48
N ILE A 53 -41.67 10.43 12.60
CA ILE A 53 -41.04 10.73 13.89
C ILE A 53 -39.51 10.63 13.81
N GLU A 54 -38.96 9.54 13.27
CA GLU A 54 -37.51 9.35 13.14
C GLU A 54 -36.88 10.41 12.21
N LEU A 55 -37.54 10.70 11.08
CA LEU A 55 -37.10 11.72 10.14
C LEU A 55 -37.13 13.13 10.75
N ILE A 56 -38.17 13.44 11.54
CA ILE A 56 -38.36 14.70 12.24
C ILE A 56 -37.28 14.89 13.30
N LEU A 57 -37.01 13.88 14.13
CA LEU A 57 -35.98 13.96 15.18
C LEU A 57 -34.56 14.15 14.60
N ASN A 58 -34.30 13.66 13.40
CA ASN A 58 -33.01 13.83 12.72
C ASN A 58 -32.84 15.20 12.05
N LEU A 59 -33.94 15.82 11.59
CA LEU A 59 -33.87 17.01 10.73
C LEU A 59 -34.35 18.29 11.43
N VAL A 60 -35.10 18.18 12.52
CA VAL A 60 -35.70 19.31 13.24
C VAL A 60 -35.03 19.42 14.61
N PRO A 61 -34.37 20.55 14.94
CA PRO A 61 -33.68 20.71 16.22
C PRO A 61 -34.59 20.47 17.43
N PRO A 62 -34.12 19.75 18.48
CA PRO A 62 -34.94 19.44 19.66
C PRO A 62 -35.53 20.67 20.36
N GLN A 63 -34.86 21.83 20.26
CA GLN A 63 -35.30 23.09 20.87
C GLN A 63 -36.62 23.63 20.28
N GLN A 64 -36.96 23.25 19.04
CA GLN A 64 -38.20 23.68 18.39
C GLN A 64 -39.44 22.90 18.87
N PHE A 65 -39.24 21.81 19.63
CA PHE A 65 -40.31 21.04 20.27
C PHE A 65 -40.57 21.46 21.73
N ALA A 66 -39.83 22.44 22.25
CA ALA A 66 -40.02 22.94 23.60
C ALA A 66 -41.32 23.78 23.71
N PRO A 67 -42.11 23.64 24.80
CA PRO A 67 -43.32 24.42 24.97
C PRO A 67 -42.99 25.92 25.11
N GLN A 68 -43.68 26.77 24.34
CA GLN A 68 -43.66 28.21 24.57
C GLN A 68 -44.25 28.50 25.96
N LYS A 69 -43.52 29.26 26.79
CA LYS A 69 -44.01 29.71 28.11
C LYS A 69 -45.31 30.51 27.93
N GLY A 70 -46.46 29.91 28.22
CA GLY A 70 -47.73 30.64 28.33
C GLY A 70 -49.01 29.92 27.90
N ALA A 71 -48.98 28.73 27.31
CA ALA A 71 -50.19 27.98 26.97
C ALA A 71 -50.24 26.65 27.75
N GLY A 72 -51.33 26.41 28.47
CA GLY A 72 -51.55 25.19 29.25
C GLY A 72 -51.91 23.98 28.38
N ALA A 73 -51.41 22.81 28.79
CA ALA A 73 -51.60 21.45 28.23
C ALA A 73 -51.13 21.30 26.77
N ASP A 74 -50.17 20.44 26.41
CA ASP A 74 -50.12 18.99 26.63
C ASP A 74 -48.66 18.50 26.79
N MET A 75 -48.33 17.87 27.93
CA MET A 75 -47.08 17.11 28.10
C MET A 75 -47.07 15.78 27.33
N SER A 76 -48.10 15.46 26.54
CA SER A 76 -48.31 14.12 25.98
C SER A 76 -47.56 13.84 24.67
N ALA A 77 -47.16 14.86 23.90
CA ALA A 77 -46.59 14.66 22.57
C ALA A 77 -45.12 14.20 22.60
N ALA A 78 -44.27 14.80 23.44
CA ALA A 78 -42.85 14.46 23.53
C ALA A 78 -42.59 13.10 24.21
N GLU A 79 -43.36 12.75 25.24
CA GLU A 79 -43.28 11.45 25.90
C GLU A 79 -43.86 10.32 25.01
N ALA A 80 -44.90 10.59 24.21
CA ALA A 80 -45.43 9.62 23.24
C ALA A 80 -44.48 9.34 22.06
N LEU A 81 -43.62 10.29 21.70
CA LEU A 81 -42.58 10.11 20.66
C LEU A 81 -41.43 9.23 21.15
N SER A 82 -41.12 9.26 22.46
CA SER A 82 -40.08 8.43 23.07
C SER A 82 -40.58 7.00 23.37
N SER A 83 -41.83 6.82 23.80
CA SER A 83 -42.37 5.49 24.16
C SER A 83 -42.71 4.58 22.98
N THR A 84 -42.94 5.14 21.78
CA THR A 84 -43.27 4.37 20.58
C THR A 84 -42.06 3.79 19.84
N ALA A 85 -40.84 4.13 20.26
CA ALA A 85 -39.60 3.59 19.71
C ALA A 85 -39.36 2.09 20.08
N GLU A 86 -39.98 1.57 21.14
CA GLU A 86 -39.73 0.20 21.64
C GLU A 86 -40.68 -0.87 21.05
N SER A 87 -41.65 -0.50 20.20
CA SER A 87 -42.56 -1.44 19.55
C SER A 87 -42.00 -1.92 18.18
N ARG A 88 -41.83 -3.24 18.05
CA ARG A 88 -41.34 -4.02 16.89
C ARG A 88 -41.62 -3.40 15.50
N SER A 89 -40.58 -3.42 14.65
CA SER A 89 -40.55 -2.97 13.25
C SER A 89 -41.83 -3.31 12.48
N ASP A 90 -42.50 -2.29 11.95
CA ASP A 90 -43.52 -2.48 10.91
C ASP A 90 -42.84 -3.15 9.71
N ARG A 91 -43.30 -4.34 9.32
CA ARG A 91 -42.63 -5.15 8.28
C ARG A 91 -42.77 -4.50 6.91
N ASP A 92 -43.87 -3.81 6.61
CA ASP A 92 -44.19 -3.33 5.26
C ASP A 92 -43.68 -1.93 4.93
N SER A 93 -43.04 -1.31 5.92
CA SER A 93 -42.24 -0.10 5.86
C SER A 93 -41.02 -0.22 4.91
N HIS A 94 -40.49 0.89 4.38
CA HIS A 94 -39.23 0.91 3.62
C HIS A 94 -38.06 0.32 4.42
N PHE A 95 -37.86 0.77 5.67
CA PHE A 95 -36.84 0.22 6.56
C PHE A 95 -37.17 -1.21 6.99
N GLY A 96 -38.44 -1.58 7.12
CA GLY A 96 -38.87 -2.96 7.36
C GLY A 96 -38.56 -3.90 6.19
N LYS A 97 -38.74 -3.44 4.94
CA LYS A 97 -38.36 -4.16 3.71
C LYS A 97 -36.84 -4.23 3.57
N LEU A 98 -36.11 -3.14 3.80
CA LEU A 98 -34.64 -3.17 3.82
C LEU A 98 -34.09 -4.06 4.91
N ALA A 99 -34.69 -4.05 6.12
CA ALA A 99 -34.32 -4.94 7.20
C ALA A 99 -34.61 -6.41 6.86
N ARG A 100 -35.72 -6.69 6.16
CA ARG A 100 -36.00 -8.03 5.60
C ARG A 100 -34.96 -8.44 4.58
N LEU A 101 -34.70 -7.63 3.57
CA LEU A 101 -33.66 -7.89 2.55
C LEU A 101 -32.28 -8.08 3.19
N ALA A 102 -31.93 -7.27 4.19
CA ALA A 102 -30.69 -7.42 4.94
C ALA A 102 -30.69 -8.74 5.74
N THR A 103 -31.80 -9.13 6.36
CA THR A 103 -31.93 -10.40 7.09
C THR A 103 -31.83 -11.60 6.15
N GLU A 104 -32.54 -11.56 5.00
CA GLU A 104 -32.51 -12.59 3.96
C GLU A 104 -31.09 -12.73 3.38
N ALA A 105 -30.42 -11.62 3.09
CA ALA A 105 -29.03 -11.62 2.70
C ALA A 105 -28.12 -12.18 3.81
N GLN A 106 -28.42 -11.94 5.09
CA GLN A 106 -27.62 -12.43 6.22
C GLN A 106 -27.76 -13.94 6.35
N GLU A 107 -28.96 -14.46 6.14
CA GLU A 107 -29.25 -15.89 6.11
C GLU A 107 -28.56 -16.57 4.93
N LEU A 108 -28.63 -15.98 3.72
CA LEU A 108 -27.91 -16.44 2.53
C LEU A 108 -26.41 -16.54 2.79
N VAL A 109 -25.80 -15.47 3.31
CA VAL A 109 -24.38 -15.46 3.68
C VAL A 109 -24.10 -16.54 4.74
N ARG A 110 -24.89 -16.66 5.81
CA ARG A 110 -24.68 -17.71 6.82
C ARG A 110 -24.79 -19.13 6.23
N SER A 111 -25.69 -19.33 5.26
CA SER A 111 -25.93 -20.63 4.63
C SER A 111 -24.87 -21.02 3.59
N SER A 112 -24.16 -20.05 3.00
CA SER A 112 -23.02 -20.30 2.13
C SER A 112 -21.82 -20.73 2.99
N ALA A 113 -21.72 -22.04 3.23
CA ALA A 113 -20.70 -22.66 4.06
C ALA A 113 -19.30 -22.43 3.48
N GLU A 114 -18.50 -21.57 4.13
CA GLU A 114 -17.05 -21.62 4.08
C GLU A 114 -16.50 -21.31 5.48
N PRO A 115 -15.48 -22.05 5.96
CA PRO A 115 -14.82 -21.74 7.22
C PRO A 115 -14.19 -20.33 7.14
N ALA A 116 -14.52 -19.47 8.09
CA ALA A 116 -13.87 -18.18 8.24
C ALA A 116 -12.60 -18.37 9.09
N GLU A 117 -11.41 -18.31 8.47
CA GLU A 117 -10.19 -18.07 9.22
C GLU A 117 -10.06 -16.56 9.54
N PRO A 118 -9.69 -16.19 10.77
CA PRO A 118 -9.47 -14.78 11.11
C PRO A 118 -8.34 -14.19 10.28
N LEU A 119 -8.59 -13.03 9.65
CA LEU A 119 -7.54 -12.25 8.99
C LEU A 119 -6.52 -11.77 10.03
N ALA A 120 -5.23 -11.92 9.71
CA ALA A 120 -4.17 -11.34 10.52
C ALA A 120 -4.34 -9.81 10.59
N PRO A 121 -4.18 -9.19 11.77
CA PRO A 121 -4.34 -7.75 11.92
C PRO A 121 -3.33 -7.02 11.02
N PRO A 122 -3.70 -5.87 10.45
CA PRO A 122 -2.80 -5.08 9.62
C PRO A 122 -1.55 -4.72 10.44
N ARG A 123 -0.37 -5.10 9.94
CA ARG A 123 0.91 -4.68 10.51
C ARG A 123 0.97 -3.15 10.46
N ARG A 124 0.84 -2.51 11.62
CA ARG A 124 1.10 -1.07 11.77
C ARG A 124 2.55 -0.81 11.36
N LYS A 125 2.74 0.09 10.38
CA LYS A 125 4.04 0.75 10.23
C LYS A 125 4.34 1.46 11.55
N PRO A 126 5.57 1.36 12.08
CA PRO A 126 5.97 2.20 13.21
C PRO A 126 5.76 3.66 12.82
N ALA A 127 5.22 4.45 13.75
CA ALA A 127 5.15 5.89 13.60
C ALA A 127 6.58 6.42 13.39
N ALA A 128 6.74 7.30 12.41
CA ALA A 128 7.94 8.10 12.30
C ALA A 128 7.84 9.21 13.34
N ASP A 129 8.31 8.92 14.55
CA ASP A 129 8.45 9.92 15.62
C ASP A 129 9.92 10.25 15.86
N ASP A 130 10.15 11.56 15.71
CA ASP A 130 11.08 12.48 16.33
C ASP A 130 12.59 12.22 16.40
N HIS A 131 13.31 13.31 16.16
CA HIS A 131 14.76 13.45 16.11
C HIS A 131 15.42 13.14 17.46
N ASP A 132 15.83 11.90 17.65
CA ASP A 132 16.77 11.51 18.71
C ASP A 132 18.18 11.42 18.10
N ASN A 133 19.03 12.39 18.43
CA ASN A 133 20.32 12.69 17.77
C ASN A 133 21.45 11.68 18.01
N ASP A 134 21.16 10.49 18.55
CA ASP A 134 22.15 9.45 18.81
C ASP A 134 22.04 8.30 17.80
N ARG A 135 23.11 8.09 17.00
CA ARG A 135 23.21 7.02 15.99
C ARG A 135 23.04 5.64 16.63
N THR A 136 23.53 5.42 17.85
CA THR A 136 23.40 4.13 18.54
C THR A 136 21.95 3.78 18.78
N SER A 137 21.18 4.72 19.33
CA SER A 137 19.74 4.59 19.56
C SER A 137 18.97 4.38 18.25
N PHE A 138 19.35 5.09 17.18
CA PHE A 138 18.78 4.87 15.84
C PHE A 138 18.95 3.42 15.35
N TRP A 139 20.17 2.86 15.43
CA TRP A 139 20.42 1.50 14.97
C TRP A 139 19.80 0.44 15.88
N ASN A 140 19.80 0.64 17.20
CA ASN A 140 19.14 -0.27 18.13
C ASN A 140 17.63 -0.38 17.88
N ARG A 141 16.96 0.68 17.41
CA ARG A 141 15.55 0.61 16.99
C ARG A 141 15.35 -0.27 15.76
N HIS A 142 16.28 -0.25 14.81
CA HIS A 142 16.21 -1.13 13.63
C HIS A 142 16.39 -2.60 14.05
N PHE A 143 17.37 -2.88 14.91
CA PHE A 143 17.65 -4.24 15.42
C PHE A 143 16.68 -4.72 16.52
N ALA A 144 15.69 -3.91 16.89
CA ALA A 144 14.61 -4.34 17.79
C ALA A 144 13.83 -5.53 17.19
N THR A 145 13.80 -5.64 15.87
CA THR A 145 13.32 -6.84 15.15
C THR A 145 14.52 -7.64 14.66
N GLU A 146 14.43 -8.96 14.72
CA GLU A 146 15.41 -9.86 14.09
C GLU A 146 15.31 -9.82 12.58
N ASP A 147 16.47 -9.88 11.93
CA ASP A 147 16.61 -9.80 10.47
C ASP A 147 15.80 -8.64 9.84
N PRO A 148 16.08 -7.37 10.22
CA PRO A 148 15.23 -6.25 9.82
C PRO A 148 15.22 -5.97 8.30
N TRP A 149 16.23 -6.47 7.58
CA TRP A 149 16.38 -6.30 6.14
C TRP A 149 16.20 -7.60 5.33
N ASN A 150 15.84 -8.72 5.97
CA ASN A 150 15.70 -10.02 5.32
C ASN A 150 16.99 -10.46 4.60
N TYR A 151 18.11 -10.47 5.34
CA TYR A 151 19.44 -10.89 4.92
C TYR A 151 19.44 -12.29 4.31
N GLY A 152 18.51 -13.16 4.73
CA GLY A 152 18.33 -14.50 4.16
C GLY A 152 17.68 -14.53 2.78
N SER A 153 17.24 -13.39 2.22
CA SER A 153 16.62 -13.36 0.90
C SER A 153 17.62 -13.71 -0.20
N SER A 154 17.13 -14.31 -1.29
CA SER A 154 17.95 -14.65 -2.46
C SER A 154 18.70 -13.44 -3.03
N TYR A 155 18.11 -12.24 -2.95
CA TYR A 155 18.72 -10.99 -3.40
C TYR A 155 19.94 -10.59 -2.55
N GLU A 156 19.84 -10.67 -1.22
CA GLU A 156 20.97 -10.34 -0.34
C GLU A 156 22.06 -11.42 -0.39
N GLN A 157 21.70 -12.70 -0.48
CA GLN A 157 22.67 -13.79 -0.61
C GLN A 157 23.49 -13.69 -1.91
N GLU A 158 22.85 -13.41 -3.05
CA GLU A 158 23.56 -13.12 -4.30
C GLU A 158 24.55 -11.96 -4.15
N LYS A 159 24.17 -10.89 -3.46
CA LYS A 159 25.05 -9.74 -3.23
C LYS A 159 26.25 -10.10 -2.35
N TYR A 160 26.09 -10.99 -1.37
CA TYR A 160 27.20 -11.53 -0.59
C TYR A 160 28.14 -12.39 -1.43
N GLU A 161 27.60 -13.28 -2.28
CA GLU A 161 28.41 -14.09 -3.20
C GLU A 161 29.24 -13.21 -4.13
N ARG A 162 28.66 -12.15 -4.70
CA ARG A 162 29.40 -11.20 -5.54
C ARG A 162 30.49 -10.43 -4.79
N GLN A 163 30.29 -10.15 -3.50
CA GLN A 163 31.33 -9.53 -2.66
C GLN A 163 32.51 -10.48 -2.41
N LEU A 164 32.27 -11.80 -2.38
CA LEU A 164 33.34 -12.78 -2.28
C LEU A 164 34.08 -12.97 -3.63
N GLU A 165 33.39 -12.82 -4.76
CA GLU A 165 33.99 -12.90 -6.11
C GLU A 165 35.05 -11.81 -6.37
N ILE A 166 34.93 -10.64 -5.73
CA ILE A 166 35.84 -9.50 -5.91
C ILE A 166 36.99 -9.45 -4.88
N LEU A 167 37.14 -10.45 -4.01
CA LEU A 167 38.23 -10.48 -3.04
C LEU A 167 39.61 -10.39 -3.74
N PRO A 168 40.62 -9.75 -3.10
CA PRO A 168 41.97 -9.73 -3.65
C PRO A 168 42.55 -11.14 -3.76
N ALA A 169 43.40 -11.36 -4.75
CA ALA A 169 44.07 -12.64 -4.94
C ALA A 169 45.11 -12.89 -3.85
N GLY A 170 45.23 -14.15 -3.40
CA GLY A 170 46.19 -14.56 -2.39
C GLY A 170 45.63 -14.58 -0.96
N PRO A 171 46.47 -14.90 0.04
CA PRO A 171 46.04 -14.99 1.42
C PRO A 171 45.74 -13.60 2.00
N ILE A 172 44.63 -13.49 2.72
CA ILE A 172 44.23 -12.29 3.45
C ILE A 172 44.46 -12.55 4.94
N GLY A 173 45.38 -11.82 5.58
CA GLY A 173 45.75 -12.04 6.97
C GLY A 173 44.73 -11.46 7.94
N ARG A 174 44.66 -10.12 8.02
CA ARG A 174 43.79 -9.37 8.93
C ARG A 174 42.70 -8.65 8.14
N ALA A 175 41.45 -8.97 8.44
CA ALA A 175 40.29 -8.33 7.85
C ALA A 175 39.43 -7.62 8.92
N LEU A 176 38.84 -6.49 8.55
CA LEU A 176 37.88 -5.74 9.36
C LEU A 176 36.55 -5.64 8.61
N GLU A 177 35.47 -6.13 9.20
CA GLU A 177 34.10 -5.91 8.70
C GLU A 177 33.42 -4.84 9.55
N LEU A 178 33.08 -3.73 8.93
CA LEU A 178 32.35 -2.61 9.53
C LEU A 178 30.86 -2.74 9.24
N ALA A 179 30.04 -2.48 10.26
CA ALA A 179 28.58 -2.66 10.21
C ALA A 179 28.17 -4.08 9.80
N CYS A 180 28.73 -5.09 10.49
CA CYS A 180 28.46 -6.50 10.22
C CYS A 180 27.02 -6.94 10.54
N ALA A 181 26.24 -6.06 11.16
CA ALA A 181 24.86 -6.29 11.57
C ALA A 181 24.73 -7.60 12.37
N GLU A 182 23.88 -8.52 11.91
CA GLU A 182 23.69 -9.80 12.58
C GLU A 182 24.69 -10.88 12.13
N GLY A 183 25.74 -10.56 11.38
CA GLY A 183 26.82 -11.49 11.05
C GLY A 183 26.49 -12.53 9.97
N HIS A 184 25.53 -12.23 9.09
CA HIS A 184 25.22 -13.10 7.94
C HIS A 184 26.38 -13.16 6.94
N PHE A 185 26.94 -12.00 6.57
CA PHE A 185 28.10 -11.92 5.70
C PHE A 185 29.38 -12.35 6.43
N THR A 186 29.55 -11.97 7.70
CA THR A 186 30.65 -12.41 8.56
C THR A 186 30.90 -13.92 8.49
N ARG A 187 29.83 -14.73 8.60
CA ARG A 187 29.92 -16.19 8.54
C ARG A 187 30.45 -16.69 7.19
N GLN A 188 30.17 -15.99 6.10
CA GLN A 188 30.64 -16.33 4.75
C GLN A 188 32.06 -15.83 4.49
N LEU A 189 32.43 -14.68 5.05
CA LEU A 189 33.75 -14.08 4.91
C LEU A 189 34.82 -14.77 5.78
N ALA A 190 34.43 -15.27 6.97
CA ALA A 190 35.36 -15.86 7.93
C ALA A 190 36.28 -16.95 7.33
N PRO A 191 35.81 -17.90 6.50
CA PRO A 191 36.68 -18.91 5.89
C PRO A 191 37.69 -18.37 4.86
N CYS A 192 37.52 -17.13 4.39
CA CYS A 192 38.36 -16.53 3.35
C CYS A 192 39.56 -15.74 3.91
N VAL A 193 39.62 -15.54 5.24
CA VAL A 193 40.61 -14.66 5.89
C VAL A 193 41.26 -15.33 7.10
N GLY A 194 42.49 -14.93 7.45
CA GLY A 194 43.23 -15.47 8.58
C GLY A 194 42.63 -15.09 9.94
N HIS A 195 42.26 -13.82 10.10
CA HIS A 195 41.58 -13.28 11.27
C HIS A 195 40.60 -12.17 10.86
N LEU A 196 39.37 -12.24 11.35
CA LEU A 196 38.31 -11.27 11.04
C LEU A 196 37.87 -10.55 12.31
N THR A 197 37.99 -9.23 12.33
CA THR A 197 37.32 -8.39 13.35
C THR A 197 36.00 -7.89 12.75
N ALA A 198 34.87 -8.35 13.26
CA ALA A 198 33.54 -7.95 12.81
C ALA A 198 32.91 -6.99 13.82
N THR A 199 32.49 -5.82 13.36
CA THR A 199 32.01 -4.75 14.24
C THR A 199 30.71 -4.13 13.78
N ASP A 200 29.92 -3.67 14.75
CA ASP A 200 28.69 -2.92 14.54
C ASP A 200 28.49 -1.96 15.72
N ILE A 201 27.82 -0.83 15.49
CA ILE A 201 27.49 0.13 16.55
C ILE A 201 26.45 -0.43 17.53
N SER A 202 25.63 -1.40 17.09
CA SER A 202 24.59 -2.01 17.90
C SER A 202 25.09 -3.23 18.68
N ALA A 203 25.06 -3.13 20.02
CA ALA A 203 25.30 -4.26 20.90
C ALA A 203 24.33 -5.43 20.66
N VAL A 204 23.08 -5.12 20.26
CA VAL A 204 22.05 -6.14 19.96
C VAL A 204 22.44 -6.94 18.72
N ALA A 205 22.85 -6.25 17.65
CA ALA A 205 23.30 -6.88 16.42
C ALA A 205 24.54 -7.76 16.66
N ILE A 206 25.53 -7.25 17.39
CA ILE A 206 26.73 -8.00 17.79
C ILE A 206 26.40 -9.25 18.62
N GLY A 207 25.43 -9.17 19.53
CA GLY A 207 24.97 -10.34 20.29
C GLY A 207 24.47 -11.46 19.37
N ARG A 208 23.67 -11.12 18.36
CA ARG A 208 23.18 -12.07 17.36
C ARG A 208 24.29 -12.57 16.44
N ALA A 209 25.20 -11.69 16.02
CA ALA A 209 26.35 -12.05 15.17
C ALA A 209 27.27 -13.07 15.84
N ARG A 210 27.59 -12.87 17.14
CA ARG A 210 28.34 -13.83 17.95
C ARG A 210 27.67 -15.20 18.01
N ALA A 211 26.36 -15.22 18.26
CA ALA A 211 25.62 -16.49 18.32
C ALA A 211 25.66 -17.22 16.97
N ARG A 212 25.43 -16.48 15.88
CA ARG A 212 25.40 -17.00 14.50
C ARG A 212 26.76 -17.49 13.99
N CYS A 213 27.86 -16.93 14.51
CA CYS A 213 29.22 -17.31 14.13
C CYS A 213 29.98 -18.03 15.26
N SER A 214 29.27 -18.66 16.19
CA SER A 214 29.88 -19.32 17.37
C SER A 214 30.83 -20.48 17.02
N ASP A 215 30.73 -21.00 15.79
CA ASP A 215 31.60 -22.03 15.21
C ASP A 215 32.80 -21.47 14.43
N GLN A 216 32.97 -20.15 14.36
CA GLN A 216 34.06 -19.49 13.62
C GLN A 216 35.18 -19.03 14.58
N PRO A 217 36.26 -19.80 14.78
CA PRO A 217 37.29 -19.51 15.78
C PRO A 217 38.19 -18.33 15.43
N ASN A 218 38.19 -17.91 14.16
CA ASN A 218 39.00 -16.82 13.64
C ASN A 218 38.29 -15.46 13.64
N VAL A 219 37.07 -15.38 14.21
CA VAL A 219 36.28 -14.15 14.24
C VAL A 219 36.26 -13.55 15.64
N GLU A 220 36.62 -12.27 15.74
CA GLU A 220 36.44 -11.44 16.92
C GLU A 220 35.33 -10.41 16.68
N PHE A 221 34.47 -10.21 17.67
CA PHE A 221 33.37 -9.25 17.58
C PHE A 221 33.59 -8.04 18.47
N GLY A 222 33.31 -6.84 17.94
CA GLY A 222 33.46 -5.57 18.67
C GLY A 222 32.27 -4.64 18.47
N ILE A 223 32.01 -3.77 19.46
CA ILE A 223 31.10 -2.64 19.29
C ILE A 223 31.95 -1.46 18.82
N LEU A 224 31.65 -0.90 17.66
CA LEU A 224 32.43 0.19 17.06
C LEU A 224 31.52 1.08 16.21
N ASP A 225 31.55 2.39 16.46
CA ASP A 225 30.98 3.38 15.57
C ASP A 225 32.09 3.88 14.63
N PHE A 226 32.10 3.39 13.39
CA PHE A 226 33.16 3.77 12.44
C PHE A 226 33.10 5.25 12.05
N SER A 227 32.01 5.97 12.36
CA SER A 227 31.95 7.42 12.17
C SER A 227 32.76 8.16 13.22
N ALA A 228 32.62 7.77 14.50
CA ALA A 228 33.24 8.44 15.64
C ALA A 228 34.59 7.85 16.08
N ASP A 229 34.72 6.53 16.05
CA ASP A 229 35.84 5.80 16.68
C ASP A 229 37.05 5.65 15.76
N ALA A 230 38.23 5.46 16.36
CA ALA A 230 39.42 5.10 15.60
C ALA A 230 39.32 3.65 15.08
N LEU A 231 39.80 3.42 13.86
CA LEU A 231 39.81 2.09 13.26
C LEU A 231 41.12 1.37 13.62
N PRO A 232 41.09 0.04 13.81
CA PRO A 232 42.32 -0.72 13.98
C PRO A 232 43.15 -0.65 12.70
N GLY A 233 44.46 -0.39 12.83
CA GLY A 233 45.38 -0.24 11.69
C GLY A 233 45.95 -1.56 11.17
N GLU A 234 46.72 -1.46 10.09
CA GLU A 234 47.41 -2.58 9.42
C GLU A 234 46.43 -3.69 8.97
N MET A 235 45.31 -3.29 8.37
CA MET A 235 44.32 -4.21 7.80
C MET A 235 44.68 -4.58 6.36
N ASP A 236 44.74 -5.88 6.06
CA ASP A 236 44.88 -6.35 4.67
C ASP A 236 43.58 -6.14 3.88
N LEU A 237 42.44 -6.18 4.59
CA LEU A 237 41.12 -6.02 4.02
C LEU A 237 40.19 -5.25 4.96
N ILE A 238 39.44 -4.29 4.43
CA ILE A 238 38.31 -3.67 5.13
C ILE A 238 37.04 -3.84 4.28
N PHE A 239 35.96 -4.35 4.87
CA PHE A 239 34.62 -4.35 4.29
C PHE A 239 33.75 -3.30 4.97
N CYS A 240 33.01 -2.52 4.18
CA CYS A 240 31.97 -1.63 4.68
C CYS A 240 30.86 -1.48 3.61
N SER A 241 29.81 -2.28 3.75
CA SER A 241 28.74 -2.41 2.75
C SER A 241 27.39 -2.00 3.33
N GLU A 242 26.48 -1.51 2.47
CA GLU A 242 25.09 -1.18 2.81
C GLU A 242 24.87 -0.16 3.96
N VAL A 243 25.93 0.50 4.43
CA VAL A 243 25.83 1.48 5.55
C VAL A 243 26.27 2.90 5.18
N LEU A 244 27.18 3.09 4.22
CA LEU A 244 27.78 4.40 3.92
C LEU A 244 26.77 5.46 3.43
N TYR A 245 25.65 5.04 2.82
CA TYR A 245 24.57 5.96 2.42
C TYR A 245 23.69 6.44 3.59
N TYR A 246 23.95 5.97 4.82
CA TYR A 246 23.34 6.49 6.06
C TYR A 246 24.20 7.56 6.76
N LEU A 247 25.36 7.92 6.19
CA LEU A 247 26.10 9.08 6.66
C LEU A 247 25.34 10.37 6.35
N ASP A 248 25.58 11.42 7.14
CA ASP A 248 24.81 12.66 7.10
C ASP A 248 25.01 13.37 5.75
N ASP A 249 26.26 13.40 5.27
CA ASP A 249 26.63 14.07 4.03
C ASP A 249 27.94 13.51 3.42
N LEU A 250 28.28 14.00 2.22
CA LEU A 250 29.51 13.64 1.53
C LEU A 250 30.78 14.17 2.21
N ALA A 251 30.68 15.18 3.07
CA ALA A 251 31.85 15.68 3.81
C ALA A 251 32.23 14.71 4.95
N GLU A 252 31.24 14.10 5.61
CA GLU A 252 31.43 12.97 6.52
C GLU A 252 32.04 11.79 5.76
N LEU A 253 31.47 11.40 4.62
CA LEU A 253 31.99 10.29 3.81
C LEU A 253 33.46 10.50 3.42
N ARG A 254 33.87 11.72 3.05
CA ARG A 254 35.29 12.04 2.78
C ARG A 254 36.19 11.84 3.99
N ARG A 255 35.74 12.23 5.20
CA ARG A 255 36.48 11.98 6.45
C ARG A 255 36.62 10.48 6.72
N ILE A 256 35.55 9.72 6.48
CA ILE A 256 35.56 8.26 6.66
C ILE A 256 36.45 7.57 5.63
N ALA A 257 36.42 7.99 4.36
CA ALA A 257 37.31 7.47 3.32
C ALA A 257 38.79 7.61 3.71
N LYS A 258 39.17 8.76 4.29
CA LYS A 258 40.52 8.97 4.83
C LYS A 258 40.86 7.98 5.96
N LYS A 259 39.93 7.74 6.90
CA LYS A 259 40.12 6.75 7.97
C LYS A 259 40.31 5.33 7.42
N PHE A 260 39.58 4.95 6.37
CA PHE A 260 39.75 3.66 5.71
C PHE A 260 41.15 3.54 5.08
N ALA A 261 41.57 4.57 4.34
CA ALA A 261 42.90 4.62 3.74
C ALA A 261 44.01 4.49 4.80
N GLU A 262 43.88 5.19 5.94
CA GLU A 262 44.86 5.16 7.03
C GLU A 262 44.93 3.80 7.74
N ALA A 263 43.79 3.11 7.87
CA ALA A 263 43.68 1.82 8.56
C ALA A 263 44.20 0.62 7.74
N LEU A 264 44.15 0.68 6.41
CA LEU A 264 44.65 -0.39 5.53
C LEU A 264 46.18 -0.52 5.59
N ALA A 265 46.75 -1.71 5.48
CA ALA A 265 48.18 -1.85 5.19
C ALA A 265 48.48 -1.33 3.77
N PRO A 266 49.72 -0.89 3.45
CA PRO A 266 50.11 -0.61 2.06
C PRO A 266 49.83 -1.83 1.16
N GLY A 267 49.09 -1.63 0.05
CA GLY A 267 48.61 -2.71 -0.81
C GLY A 267 47.32 -3.40 -0.35
N GLY A 268 46.83 -3.10 0.86
CA GLY A 268 45.56 -3.62 1.40
C GLY A 268 44.35 -3.13 0.62
N SER A 269 43.25 -3.86 0.72
CA SER A 269 42.02 -3.61 -0.06
C SER A 269 40.87 -3.10 0.81
N PHE A 270 40.09 -2.14 0.30
CA PHE A 270 38.79 -1.77 0.84
C PHE A 270 37.70 -2.23 -0.13
N ILE A 271 36.70 -2.95 0.36
CA ILE A 271 35.56 -3.40 -0.44
C ILE A 271 34.26 -2.80 0.11
N SER A 272 33.45 -2.26 -0.78
CA SER A 272 32.15 -1.69 -0.48
C SER A 272 31.09 -2.16 -1.47
N ALA A 273 29.93 -2.56 -0.98
CA ALA A 273 28.75 -2.87 -1.78
C ALA A 273 27.58 -1.95 -1.40
N HIS A 274 27.05 -1.21 -2.37
CA HIS A 274 25.96 -0.27 -2.14
C HIS A 274 24.97 -0.24 -3.30
N ALA A 275 23.71 0.03 -2.95
CA ALA A 275 22.63 0.20 -3.89
C ALA A 275 22.70 1.54 -4.65
N PHE A 276 22.33 1.51 -5.94
CA PHE A 276 22.06 2.73 -6.71
C PHE A 276 20.79 3.39 -6.22
N VAL A 277 20.84 4.71 -6.00
CA VAL A 277 19.68 5.50 -5.62
C VAL A 277 19.41 6.58 -6.65
N LEU A 278 18.14 6.93 -6.84
CA LEU A 278 17.71 7.89 -7.85
C LEU A 278 18.20 9.33 -7.56
N ARG A 279 18.68 9.60 -6.35
CA ARG A 279 19.29 10.89 -6.00
C ARG A 279 20.63 11.10 -6.68
N ASP A 280 21.41 10.04 -6.87
CA ASP A 280 22.70 10.12 -7.55
C ASP A 280 22.49 10.35 -9.04
N ASN A 281 21.60 9.56 -9.62
CA ASN A 281 21.29 9.62 -11.04
C ASN A 281 19.82 9.24 -11.27
N PRO A 282 18.94 10.22 -11.59
CA PRO A 282 17.53 9.94 -11.79
C PRO A 282 17.25 9.17 -13.09
N GLU A 283 18.19 9.09 -14.03
CA GLU A 283 18.00 8.39 -15.30
C GLU A 283 18.34 6.90 -15.23
N ARG A 284 19.05 6.46 -14.18
CA ARG A 284 19.39 5.05 -13.94
C ARG A 284 18.29 4.37 -13.11
N THR A 285 18.11 3.07 -13.34
CA THR A 285 17.39 2.22 -12.37
C THR A 285 17.99 2.39 -10.98
N GLY A 286 17.14 2.57 -9.98
CA GLY A 286 17.60 2.73 -8.60
C GLY A 286 16.47 2.84 -7.61
N PHE A 287 16.85 2.97 -6.35
CA PHE A 287 15.92 3.12 -5.24
C PHE A 287 15.59 4.59 -4.96
N ASP A 288 14.34 4.86 -4.57
CA ASP A 288 13.90 6.20 -4.14
C ASP A 288 14.12 6.40 -2.63
N TRP A 289 15.36 6.26 -2.17
CA TRP A 289 15.73 6.46 -0.76
C TRP A 289 17.07 7.19 -0.59
N ASN A 290 17.39 7.56 0.66
CA ASN A 290 18.62 8.21 1.14
C ASN A 290 19.01 9.50 0.42
N THR A 291 20.12 10.12 0.83
CA THR A 291 20.63 11.41 0.34
C THR A 291 21.58 11.26 -0.85
N PHE A 292 22.34 10.18 -0.87
CA PHE A 292 23.23 9.74 -1.94
C PHE A 292 23.33 8.21 -1.89
N GLY A 293 23.88 7.59 -2.93
CA GLY A 293 24.01 6.14 -3.04
C GLY A 293 25.34 5.73 -3.64
N ALA A 294 25.34 4.57 -4.29
CA ALA A 294 26.58 3.89 -4.64
C ALA A 294 27.47 4.67 -5.61
N GLN A 295 26.91 5.46 -6.52
CA GLN A 295 27.72 6.23 -7.47
C GLN A 295 28.49 7.33 -6.73
N ALA A 296 27.80 8.13 -5.92
CA ALA A 296 28.44 9.20 -5.15
C ALA A 296 29.43 8.63 -4.11
N ILE A 297 29.12 7.46 -3.53
CA ILE A 297 30.04 6.75 -2.63
C ILE A 297 31.33 6.38 -3.36
N SER A 298 31.22 5.72 -4.51
CA SER A 298 32.38 5.28 -5.29
C SER A 298 33.26 6.45 -5.71
N GLU A 299 32.66 7.51 -6.25
CA GLU A 299 33.38 8.72 -6.67
C GLU A 299 34.08 9.42 -5.50
N THR A 300 33.44 9.44 -4.32
CA THR A 300 34.03 10.04 -3.12
C THR A 300 35.22 9.22 -2.60
N LEU A 301 35.13 7.89 -2.62
CA LEU A 301 36.22 6.99 -2.24
C LEU A 301 37.38 7.05 -3.24
N ALA A 302 37.09 7.09 -4.54
CA ALA A 302 38.09 7.21 -5.59
C ALA A 302 38.85 8.55 -5.54
N ALA A 303 38.21 9.61 -5.05
CA ALA A 303 38.83 10.91 -4.84
C ALA A 303 39.63 11.02 -3.54
N ALA A 304 39.58 10.01 -2.65
CA ALA A 304 40.31 10.03 -1.40
C ALA A 304 41.79 9.72 -1.63
N GLU A 305 42.66 10.52 -1.02
CA GLU A 305 44.11 10.31 -1.10
C GLU A 305 44.50 8.94 -0.54
N GLY A 306 45.27 8.18 -1.32
CA GLY A 306 45.78 6.88 -0.94
C GLY A 306 44.91 5.69 -1.34
N LEU A 307 43.68 5.90 -1.84
CA LEU A 307 42.83 4.85 -2.40
C LEU A 307 42.73 4.96 -3.92
N VAL A 308 42.77 3.82 -4.59
CA VAL A 308 42.53 3.72 -6.05
C VAL A 308 41.51 2.64 -6.30
N LEU A 309 40.46 2.94 -7.07
CA LEU A 309 39.52 1.93 -7.53
C LEU A 309 40.24 0.97 -8.47
N GLU A 310 40.22 -0.32 -8.14
CA GLU A 310 40.91 -1.35 -8.93
C GLU A 310 39.92 -2.21 -9.71
N GLN A 311 38.79 -2.55 -9.09
CA GLN A 311 37.77 -3.38 -9.71
C GLN A 311 36.36 -2.96 -9.26
N SER A 312 35.38 -3.06 -10.16
CA SER A 312 33.97 -2.89 -9.85
C SER A 312 33.12 -3.95 -10.53
N ILE A 313 32.14 -4.50 -9.81
CA ILE A 313 31.03 -5.28 -10.38
C ILE A 313 29.77 -4.42 -10.27
N GLU A 314 29.21 -4.02 -11.41
CA GLU A 314 28.02 -3.18 -11.50
C GLU A 314 26.82 -3.96 -12.04
N THR A 315 25.70 -3.87 -11.31
CA THR A 315 24.40 -4.42 -11.71
C THR A 315 23.37 -3.31 -11.98
N GLU A 316 22.13 -3.70 -12.22
CA GLU A 316 21.00 -2.77 -12.34
C GLU A 316 20.64 -2.08 -11.02
N LEU A 317 20.96 -2.69 -9.86
CA LEU A 317 20.52 -2.19 -8.54
C LEU A 317 21.64 -1.85 -7.57
N TYR A 318 22.82 -2.43 -7.71
CA TYR A 318 23.96 -2.19 -6.82
C TYR A 318 25.28 -2.27 -7.57
N ARG A 319 26.32 -1.73 -6.96
CA ARG A 319 27.71 -1.95 -7.36
C ARG A 319 28.54 -2.42 -6.18
N ILE A 320 29.60 -3.15 -6.49
CA ILE A 320 30.58 -3.63 -5.53
C ILE A 320 31.93 -3.16 -6.02
N ASP A 321 32.61 -2.38 -5.20
CA ASP A 321 33.89 -1.76 -5.56
C ASP A 321 34.98 -2.32 -4.66
N ARG A 322 36.11 -2.69 -5.27
CA ARG A 322 37.38 -2.93 -4.59
C ARG A 322 38.33 -1.77 -4.86
N PHE A 323 38.67 -1.07 -3.80
CA PHE A 323 39.73 -0.07 -3.77
C PHE A 323 41.00 -0.68 -3.19
N ARG A 324 42.16 -0.24 -3.66
CA ARG A 324 43.48 -0.63 -3.11
C ARG A 324 44.17 0.57 -2.49
N ARG A 325 44.79 0.38 -1.33
CA ARG A 325 45.70 1.36 -0.74
C ARG A 325 47.02 1.34 -1.53
N LEU A 326 47.42 2.46 -2.12
CA LEU A 326 48.69 2.53 -2.84
C LEU A 326 49.88 2.40 -1.88
N SER A 327 50.87 1.62 -2.29
CA SER A 327 52.20 1.63 -1.66
C SER A 327 53.04 2.78 -2.20
N PRO A 328 54.06 3.25 -1.47
CA PRO A 328 54.99 4.26 -1.98
C PRO A 328 55.64 3.81 -3.30
N GLY A 329 55.42 4.58 -4.37
CA GLY A 329 55.95 4.28 -5.71
C GLY A 329 55.00 3.48 -6.62
N ASP A 330 53.86 3.03 -6.12
CA ASP A 330 52.82 2.44 -6.97
C ASP A 330 52.24 3.47 -7.93
N VAL A 331 51.91 3.02 -9.14
CA VAL A 331 51.16 3.80 -10.12
C VAL A 331 49.71 3.30 -10.12
N ALA A 332 48.76 4.24 -10.08
CA ALA A 332 47.35 3.92 -10.23
C ALA A 332 47.10 3.28 -11.61
N THR A 333 46.38 2.17 -11.63
CA THR A 333 45.94 1.50 -12.87
C THR A 333 44.50 1.88 -13.17
N GLU A 334 44.10 1.80 -14.44
CA GLU A 334 42.69 1.93 -14.82
C GLU A 334 41.86 0.81 -14.16
N PRO A 335 40.67 1.12 -13.62
CA PRO A 335 39.82 0.14 -12.96
C PRO A 335 39.22 -0.85 -13.96
N VAL A 336 39.10 -2.11 -13.55
CA VAL A 336 38.34 -3.13 -14.29
C VAL A 336 36.87 -3.04 -13.89
N ILE A 337 36.00 -2.62 -14.81
CA ILE A 337 34.56 -2.52 -14.57
C ILE A 337 33.85 -3.68 -15.28
N GLU A 338 33.23 -4.56 -14.51
CA GLU A 338 32.36 -5.64 -15.00
C GLU A 338 30.89 -5.22 -14.87
N HIS A 339 30.15 -5.27 -15.97
CA HIS A 339 28.69 -5.14 -15.95
C HIS A 339 28.05 -6.52 -15.95
N ALA A 340 27.33 -6.85 -14.89
CA ALA A 340 26.72 -8.16 -14.72
C ALA A 340 25.25 -8.05 -14.28
N PRO A 341 24.35 -8.93 -14.76
CA PRO A 341 22.98 -8.97 -14.28
C PRO A 341 22.91 -9.59 -12.88
N ILE A 342 21.86 -9.25 -12.14
CA ILE A 342 21.51 -9.91 -10.87
C ILE A 342 21.02 -11.33 -11.18
N ARG A 343 21.66 -12.37 -10.60
CA ARG A 343 21.28 -13.78 -10.86
C ARG A 343 20.03 -14.19 -10.09
N ALA A 344 19.84 -13.66 -8.88
CA ALA A 344 18.73 -14.01 -8.01
C ALA A 344 17.43 -13.27 -8.38
N PRO A 345 16.26 -13.91 -8.20
CA PRO A 345 14.98 -13.25 -8.40
C PRO A 345 14.79 -12.12 -7.38
N VAL A 346 14.39 -10.94 -7.86
CA VAL A 346 14.06 -9.79 -7.00
C VAL A 346 12.64 -9.93 -6.48
N GLY A 347 12.52 -10.21 -5.18
CA GLY A 347 11.23 -10.34 -4.51
C GLY A 347 10.43 -9.03 -4.48
N ILE A 348 9.10 -9.13 -4.37
CA ILE A 348 8.18 -7.97 -4.35
C ILE A 348 8.56 -6.95 -3.27
N GLY A 349 9.05 -7.41 -2.12
CA GLY A 349 9.47 -6.54 -1.00
C GLY A 349 10.57 -5.56 -1.37
N VAL A 350 11.51 -5.97 -2.23
CA VAL A 350 12.59 -5.15 -2.78
C VAL A 350 12.08 -4.38 -4.01
N ALA A 351 11.46 -5.09 -4.96
CA ALA A 351 11.04 -4.53 -6.25
C ALA A 351 10.14 -3.30 -6.12
N ARG A 352 9.23 -3.27 -5.14
CA ARG A 352 8.35 -2.10 -4.90
C ARG A 352 9.11 -0.80 -4.62
N ASN A 353 10.31 -0.89 -4.06
CA ASN A 353 11.16 0.26 -3.74
C ASN A 353 12.01 0.73 -4.93
N VAL A 354 12.01 -0.03 -6.03
CA VAL A 354 12.79 0.25 -7.24
C VAL A 354 11.96 1.08 -8.22
N VAL A 355 12.61 2.03 -8.88
CA VAL A 355 12.10 2.66 -10.09
C VAL A 355 12.93 2.18 -11.28
N TRP A 356 12.38 1.23 -12.02
CA TRP A 356 13.04 0.61 -13.18
C TRP A 356 13.13 1.60 -14.34
N GLY A 357 14.34 1.75 -14.90
CA GLY A 357 14.61 2.69 -16.00
C GLY A 357 14.69 4.16 -15.58
N GLY A 358 14.78 4.43 -14.28
CA GLY A 358 14.93 5.79 -13.74
C GLY A 358 13.62 6.53 -13.49
N ALA A 359 13.71 7.59 -12.71
CA ALA A 359 12.60 8.48 -12.40
C ALA A 359 12.61 9.74 -13.29
N ARG A 360 11.43 10.07 -13.82
CA ARG A 360 11.15 11.38 -14.43
C ARG A 360 10.70 12.41 -13.40
N ALA A 361 10.09 11.94 -12.30
CA ALA A 361 9.76 12.77 -11.16
C ALA A 361 9.71 11.92 -9.88
N LEU A 362 10.45 12.31 -8.84
CA LEU A 362 10.45 11.60 -7.56
C LEU A 362 9.16 11.90 -6.79
N ARG A 363 8.53 10.86 -6.21
CA ARG A 363 7.23 10.99 -5.51
C ARG A 363 7.29 12.05 -4.41
N ARG A 364 8.38 12.10 -3.65
CA ARG A 364 8.58 13.08 -2.57
C ARG A 364 8.65 14.52 -3.08
N ASP A 365 9.24 14.75 -4.25
CA ASP A 365 9.43 16.10 -4.79
C ASP A 365 8.12 16.59 -5.41
N VAL A 366 7.42 15.68 -6.10
CA VAL A 366 6.04 15.89 -6.55
C VAL A 366 5.11 16.19 -5.37
N ALA A 367 5.18 15.43 -4.27
CA ALA A 367 4.35 15.66 -3.09
C ALA A 367 4.62 17.01 -2.42
N ARG A 368 5.89 17.45 -2.37
CA ARG A 368 6.25 18.77 -1.83
C ARG A 368 5.76 19.92 -2.70
N ASN A 369 5.88 19.79 -4.01
CA ASN A 369 5.76 20.93 -4.93
C ASN A 369 4.45 20.97 -5.74
N GLU A 370 3.72 19.85 -5.86
CA GLU A 370 2.49 19.79 -6.67
C GLU A 370 1.22 19.68 -5.81
N ARG A 371 0.18 20.38 -6.26
CA ARG A 371 -1.19 20.25 -5.76
C ARG A 371 -2.13 20.07 -6.95
N ARG A 372 -3.08 19.14 -6.86
CA ARG A 372 -4.04 18.84 -7.93
C ARG A 372 -5.47 19.00 -7.46
N GLN A 373 -6.33 19.51 -8.33
CA GLN A 373 -7.77 19.64 -8.07
C GLN A 373 -8.57 18.43 -8.57
N ARG A 374 -7.96 17.62 -9.42
CA ARG A 374 -8.57 16.45 -10.05
C ARG A 374 -7.55 15.32 -10.09
N ILE A 375 -8.06 14.10 -10.07
CA ILE A 375 -7.25 12.90 -10.16
C ILE A 375 -7.67 12.08 -11.38
N PRO A 376 -6.76 11.32 -12.01
CA PRO A 376 -7.15 10.27 -12.92
C PRO A 376 -7.74 9.09 -12.16
N VAL A 377 -8.87 8.57 -12.65
CA VAL A 377 -9.43 7.28 -12.28
C VAL A 377 -9.25 6.35 -13.48
N LEU A 378 -8.36 5.37 -13.36
CA LEU A 378 -8.08 4.40 -14.41
C LEU A 378 -8.96 3.17 -14.20
N MET A 379 -9.67 2.76 -15.24
CA MET A 379 -10.59 1.62 -15.20
C MET A 379 -10.08 0.52 -16.13
N TYR A 380 -9.84 -0.65 -15.55
CA TYR A 380 -9.42 -1.86 -16.24
C TYR A 380 -10.48 -2.96 -16.06
N HIS A 381 -10.35 -4.03 -16.84
CA HIS A 381 -11.19 -5.22 -16.72
C HIS A 381 -10.27 -6.44 -16.73
N SER A 382 -9.98 -6.98 -17.91
CA SER A 382 -9.16 -8.19 -18.08
C SER A 382 -7.70 -7.85 -18.36
N VAL A 383 -6.76 -8.50 -17.65
CA VAL A 383 -5.32 -8.43 -17.96
C VAL A 383 -4.83 -9.81 -18.40
N ALA A 384 -4.77 -10.04 -19.70
CA ALA A 384 -4.41 -11.32 -20.30
C ALA A 384 -3.89 -11.13 -21.74
N ASP A 385 -3.05 -12.06 -22.22
CA ASP A 385 -2.55 -12.03 -23.59
C ASP A 385 -3.62 -12.45 -24.62
N ASP A 386 -4.53 -13.33 -24.22
CA ASP A 386 -5.52 -13.96 -25.10
C ASP A 386 -6.95 -13.89 -24.55
N GLY A 387 -7.88 -14.49 -25.31
CA GLY A 387 -9.32 -14.53 -25.02
C GLY A 387 -10.18 -14.05 -26.19
N PRO A 388 -11.51 -14.06 -26.04
CA PRO A 388 -12.44 -13.84 -27.14
C PRO A 388 -12.21 -12.51 -27.87
N ALA A 389 -12.23 -12.53 -29.20
CA ALA A 389 -12.02 -11.32 -30.02
C ALA A 389 -13.09 -10.25 -29.76
N ALA A 390 -14.34 -10.66 -29.50
CA ALA A 390 -15.44 -9.76 -29.18
C ALA A 390 -15.25 -8.98 -27.87
N LEU A 391 -14.34 -9.44 -26.99
CA LEU A 391 -14.02 -8.81 -25.70
C LEU A 391 -12.66 -8.10 -25.71
N ALA A 392 -11.95 -8.06 -26.84
CA ALA A 392 -10.60 -7.51 -26.93
C ALA A 392 -10.50 -6.05 -26.46
N ARG A 393 -11.54 -5.24 -26.64
CA ARG A 393 -11.58 -3.83 -26.18
C ARG A 393 -11.53 -3.66 -24.66
N PHE A 394 -11.85 -4.71 -23.90
CA PHE A 394 -11.84 -4.74 -22.43
C PHE A 394 -10.63 -5.51 -21.89
N ARG A 395 -9.66 -5.85 -22.76
CA ARG A 395 -8.46 -6.61 -22.40
C ARG A 395 -7.21 -5.77 -22.61
N CYS A 396 -6.36 -5.74 -21.60
CA CYS A 396 -5.00 -5.23 -21.68
C CYS A 396 -4.03 -6.41 -21.56
N THR A 397 -2.93 -6.43 -22.32
CA THR A 397 -1.90 -7.47 -22.13
C THR A 397 -1.12 -7.19 -20.84
N PRO A 398 -0.60 -8.22 -20.14
CA PRO A 398 0.26 -8.03 -18.97
C PRO A 398 1.46 -7.11 -19.26
N ALA A 399 2.06 -7.21 -20.46
CA ALA A 399 3.18 -6.36 -20.86
C ALA A 399 2.78 -4.87 -20.99
N ALA A 400 1.64 -4.58 -21.62
CA ALA A 400 1.12 -3.22 -21.72
C ALA A 400 0.75 -2.66 -20.34
N PHE A 401 0.11 -3.46 -19.49
CA PHE A 401 -0.22 -3.07 -18.12
C PHE A 401 1.04 -2.79 -17.29
N ALA A 402 2.06 -3.66 -17.37
CA ALA A 402 3.35 -3.45 -16.71
C ALA A 402 4.01 -2.13 -17.14
N SER A 403 3.95 -1.82 -18.44
CA SER A 403 4.52 -0.59 -18.99
C SER A 403 3.80 0.65 -18.46
N GLN A 404 2.46 0.60 -18.31
CA GLN A 404 1.66 1.66 -17.72
C GLN A 404 1.98 1.86 -16.23
N MET A 405 2.10 0.77 -15.45
CA MET A 405 2.41 0.85 -14.02
C MET A 405 3.83 1.37 -13.76
N ALA A 406 4.80 0.93 -14.56
CA ALA A 406 6.17 1.45 -14.53
C ALA A 406 6.20 2.94 -14.87
N TRP A 407 5.43 3.36 -15.88
CA TRP A 407 5.32 4.77 -16.24
C TRP A 407 4.74 5.62 -15.10
N LEU A 408 3.67 5.16 -14.44
CA LEU A 408 3.10 5.84 -13.28
C LEU A 408 4.13 5.99 -12.17
N ARG A 409 4.85 4.91 -11.85
CA ARG A 409 5.89 4.88 -10.81
C ARG A 409 7.03 5.86 -11.13
N ALA A 410 7.54 5.85 -12.36
CA ALA A 410 8.63 6.73 -12.81
C ALA A 410 8.23 8.21 -12.86
N ASN A 411 6.93 8.52 -13.04
CA ASN A 411 6.41 9.88 -13.08
C ASN A 411 5.86 10.38 -11.73
N GLY A 412 6.19 9.70 -10.63
CA GLY A 412 5.88 10.16 -9.28
C GLY A 412 4.40 9.98 -8.89
N PHE A 413 3.64 9.15 -9.60
CA PHE A 413 2.27 8.82 -9.20
C PHE A 413 2.25 7.85 -8.03
N HIS A 414 1.28 8.02 -7.13
CA HIS A 414 1.00 7.09 -6.03
C HIS A 414 -0.48 6.66 -6.06
N ALA A 415 -0.74 5.39 -5.77
CA ALA A 415 -2.09 4.88 -5.76
C ALA A 415 -2.85 5.33 -4.49
N ILE A 416 -4.11 5.69 -4.65
CA ILE A 416 -5.07 5.92 -3.57
C ILE A 416 -6.29 5.02 -3.75
N ASN A 417 -7.12 4.91 -2.72
CA ASN A 417 -8.41 4.22 -2.76
C ASN A 417 -9.59 5.19 -2.69
N SER A 418 -10.80 4.67 -2.86
CA SER A 418 -12.02 5.48 -2.81
C SER A 418 -12.30 6.13 -1.46
N GLU A 419 -11.94 5.52 -0.33
CA GLU A 419 -12.09 6.13 1.01
C GLU A 419 -11.18 7.36 1.19
N GLN A 420 -9.95 7.30 0.67
CA GLN A 420 -9.05 8.45 0.62
C GLN A 420 -9.62 9.54 -0.28
N LEU A 421 -10.12 9.16 -1.46
CA LEU A 421 -10.77 10.09 -2.38
C LEU A 421 -11.98 10.80 -1.74
N GLU A 422 -12.86 10.06 -1.06
CA GLU A 422 -14.03 10.59 -0.35
C GLU A 422 -13.62 11.65 0.68
N ARG A 423 -12.60 11.37 1.50
CA ARG A 423 -12.06 12.33 2.47
C ARG A 423 -11.56 13.61 1.81
N PHE A 424 -10.78 13.50 0.73
CA PHE A 424 -10.29 14.68 0.02
C PHE A 424 -11.43 15.53 -0.57
N ILE A 425 -12.49 14.89 -1.07
CA ILE A 425 -13.67 15.59 -1.60
C ILE A 425 -14.42 16.29 -0.46
N ALA A 426 -14.64 15.61 0.67
CA ALA A 426 -15.33 16.15 1.83
C ALA A 426 -14.59 17.37 2.43
N ASP A 427 -13.27 17.27 2.56
CA ASP A 427 -12.42 18.31 3.15
C ASP A 427 -12.20 19.51 2.20
N ARG A 428 -12.60 19.39 0.93
CA ARG A 428 -12.40 20.39 -0.14
C ARG A 428 -10.94 20.85 -0.28
N GLN A 429 -10.00 19.97 0.01
CA GLN A 429 -8.57 20.25 -0.09
C GLN A 429 -8.00 19.76 -1.42
N PRO A 430 -7.04 20.49 -2.02
CA PRO A 430 -6.30 19.98 -3.16
C PRO A 430 -5.54 18.70 -2.79
N PHE A 431 -5.50 17.74 -3.71
CA PHE A 431 -4.70 16.54 -3.56
C PHE A 431 -3.21 16.87 -3.57
N VAL A 432 -2.46 16.24 -2.65
CA VAL A 432 -1.00 16.38 -2.56
C VAL A 432 -0.33 15.49 -3.61
N GLY A 433 0.54 16.09 -4.44
CA GLY A 433 1.29 15.36 -5.45
C GLY A 433 0.45 14.84 -6.61
N ARG A 434 0.69 13.58 -7.01
CA ARG A 434 0.05 12.91 -8.16
C ARG A 434 -0.68 11.62 -7.72
N PRO A 435 -1.81 11.70 -7.01
CA PRO A 435 -2.60 10.51 -6.74
C PRO A 435 -3.21 9.94 -8.03
N VAL A 436 -3.43 8.64 -8.06
CA VAL A 436 -4.20 7.93 -9.08
C VAL A 436 -5.07 6.87 -8.41
N LEU A 437 -6.34 6.78 -8.80
CA LEU A 437 -7.21 5.67 -8.41
C LEU A 437 -7.19 4.64 -9.54
N ILE A 438 -6.76 3.42 -9.25
CA ILE A 438 -6.70 2.31 -10.21
C ILE A 438 -7.82 1.34 -9.85
N THR A 439 -8.71 1.08 -10.80
CA THR A 439 -9.91 0.27 -10.61
C THR A 439 -9.97 -0.88 -11.59
N PHE A 440 -10.54 -1.99 -11.16
CA PHE A 440 -10.84 -3.16 -11.97
C PHE A 440 -12.29 -3.56 -11.77
N ASP A 441 -13.04 -3.69 -12.84
CA ASP A 441 -14.41 -4.19 -12.77
C ASP A 441 -14.46 -5.72 -12.92
N ASP A 442 -15.64 -6.29 -12.68
CA ASP A 442 -16.01 -7.70 -12.86
C ASP A 442 -15.41 -8.72 -11.87
N GLY A 443 -14.20 -8.52 -11.36
CA GLY A 443 -13.55 -9.45 -10.43
C GLY A 443 -12.90 -10.67 -11.08
N PHE A 444 -12.36 -10.50 -12.30
CA PHE A 444 -11.66 -11.57 -13.04
C PHE A 444 -10.47 -12.17 -12.28
N GLN A 445 -10.28 -13.49 -12.39
CA GLN A 445 -9.16 -14.20 -11.80
C GLN A 445 -7.80 -13.70 -12.33
N ASN A 446 -7.74 -13.24 -13.58
CA ASN A 446 -6.52 -12.72 -14.18
C ASN A 446 -6.02 -11.38 -13.56
N PHE A 447 -6.85 -10.68 -12.76
CA PHE A 447 -6.37 -9.63 -11.88
C PHE A 447 -5.37 -10.20 -10.86
N ALA A 448 -5.73 -11.30 -10.20
CA ALA A 448 -4.90 -11.93 -9.18
C ALA A 448 -3.61 -12.52 -9.77
N ASP A 449 -3.71 -13.10 -10.97
CA ASP A 449 -2.62 -13.85 -11.60
C ASP A 449 -1.61 -12.93 -12.30
N HIS A 450 -2.08 -11.82 -12.89
CA HIS A 450 -1.25 -10.96 -13.73
C HIS A 450 -1.18 -9.51 -13.21
N ALA A 451 -2.31 -8.85 -12.99
CA ALA A 451 -2.32 -7.42 -12.64
C ALA A 451 -1.73 -7.15 -11.24
N TRP A 452 -2.13 -7.95 -10.25
CA TRP A 452 -1.77 -7.73 -8.85
C TRP A 452 -0.27 -7.84 -8.57
N PRO A 453 0.46 -8.87 -9.06
CA PRO A 453 1.91 -8.92 -8.93
C PRO A 453 2.62 -7.73 -9.61
N ILE A 454 2.08 -7.21 -10.71
CA ILE A 454 2.64 -6.04 -11.42
C ILE A 454 2.44 -4.76 -10.60
N LEU A 455 1.24 -4.53 -10.07
CA LEU A 455 0.92 -3.39 -9.20
C LEU A 455 1.85 -3.37 -7.99
N ARG A 456 1.95 -4.50 -7.29
CA ARG A 456 2.78 -4.66 -6.09
C ARG A 456 4.27 -4.40 -6.35
N ARG A 457 4.81 -4.85 -7.49
CA ARG A 457 6.20 -4.57 -7.89
C ARG A 457 6.46 -3.09 -8.18
N ASN A 458 5.43 -2.31 -8.46
CA ASN A 458 5.54 -0.87 -8.73
C ASN A 458 5.13 0.01 -7.53
N ASP A 459 4.93 -0.59 -6.35
CA ASP A 459 4.39 0.09 -5.17
C ASP A 459 3.09 0.86 -5.48
N LEU A 460 2.17 0.15 -6.14
CA LEU A 460 0.83 0.57 -6.46
C LEU A 460 -0.18 -0.45 -5.89
N THR A 461 -1.40 0.01 -5.68
CA THR A 461 -2.55 -0.81 -5.32
C THR A 461 -3.73 -0.48 -6.23
N ALA A 462 -4.81 -1.23 -6.12
CA ALA A 462 -6.03 -1.04 -6.89
C ALA A 462 -7.27 -1.43 -6.08
N GLU A 463 -8.42 -0.98 -6.55
CA GLU A 463 -9.75 -1.35 -6.06
C GLU A 463 -10.48 -2.22 -7.09
N VAL A 464 -11.00 -3.37 -6.68
CA VAL A 464 -11.69 -4.31 -7.58
C VAL A 464 -13.18 -4.37 -7.24
N PHE A 465 -14.05 -4.11 -8.20
CA PHE A 465 -15.49 -4.20 -8.04
C PHE A 465 -15.96 -5.62 -8.38
N LEU A 466 -16.54 -6.32 -7.40
CA LEU A 466 -16.89 -7.74 -7.51
C LEU A 466 -18.36 -7.98 -7.86
N VAL A 467 -18.61 -8.96 -8.73
CA VAL A 467 -19.93 -9.55 -8.96
C VAL A 467 -20.13 -10.72 -8.00
N THR A 468 -20.74 -10.48 -6.84
CA THR A 468 -20.59 -11.39 -5.69
C THR A 468 -21.25 -12.75 -5.84
N ASP A 469 -22.35 -12.87 -6.59
CA ASP A 469 -23.04 -14.16 -6.78
C ASP A 469 -22.30 -15.09 -7.74
N LEU A 470 -21.31 -14.57 -8.48
CA LEU A 470 -20.52 -15.31 -9.45
C LEU A 470 -19.04 -15.45 -9.02
N VAL A 471 -18.70 -15.04 -7.79
CA VAL A 471 -17.37 -15.27 -7.21
C VAL A 471 -17.11 -16.77 -7.14
N GLY A 472 -15.98 -17.20 -7.73
CA GLY A 472 -15.60 -18.60 -7.89
C GLY A 472 -16.13 -19.30 -9.14
N GLU A 473 -16.97 -18.62 -9.91
CA GLU A 473 -17.54 -19.10 -11.17
C GLU A 473 -16.84 -18.42 -12.38
N SER A 474 -17.62 -18.03 -13.39
CA SER A 474 -17.15 -17.29 -14.55
C SER A 474 -18.11 -16.15 -14.91
N ALA A 475 -17.65 -15.21 -15.75
CA ALA A 475 -18.44 -14.09 -16.25
C ALA A 475 -19.52 -14.52 -17.26
N LEU A 476 -20.59 -15.14 -16.75
CA LEU A 476 -21.66 -15.72 -17.57
C LEU A 476 -22.39 -14.70 -18.44
N TRP A 477 -22.37 -13.41 -18.07
CA TRP A 477 -22.94 -12.32 -18.87
C TRP A 477 -22.26 -12.16 -20.24
N ASP A 478 -21.01 -12.64 -20.39
CA ASP A 478 -20.26 -12.62 -21.64
C ASP A 478 -20.33 -13.93 -22.44
N ALA A 479 -21.06 -14.94 -21.98
CA ALA A 479 -21.11 -16.26 -22.61
C ALA A 479 -21.50 -16.24 -24.10
N VAL A 480 -22.30 -15.25 -24.52
CA VAL A 480 -22.71 -15.06 -25.93
C VAL A 480 -21.57 -14.52 -26.82
N ARG A 481 -20.49 -14.02 -26.23
CA ARG A 481 -19.35 -13.37 -26.90
C ARG A 481 -18.11 -14.27 -26.95
N GLY A 482 -18.16 -15.43 -26.31
CA GLY A 482 -17.10 -16.44 -26.25
C GLY A 482 -17.07 -17.16 -24.91
N PRO A 483 -16.06 -18.03 -24.68
CA PRO A 483 -15.85 -18.65 -23.37
C PRO A 483 -15.80 -17.62 -22.24
N PRO A 484 -16.66 -17.77 -21.19
CA PRO A 484 -16.65 -16.88 -20.04
C PRO A 484 -15.31 -16.85 -19.32
N THR A 485 -14.81 -15.64 -19.02
CA THR A 485 -13.58 -15.45 -18.24
C THR A 485 -13.80 -15.91 -16.78
N PRO A 486 -12.90 -16.70 -16.19
CA PRO A 486 -12.99 -17.10 -14.78
C PRO A 486 -12.98 -15.90 -13.83
N LEU A 487 -13.77 -15.99 -12.76
CA LEU A 487 -13.84 -14.99 -11.69
C LEU A 487 -13.05 -15.47 -10.47
N MET A 488 -12.53 -14.52 -9.69
CA MET A 488 -11.86 -14.85 -8.43
C MET A 488 -12.80 -15.59 -7.50
N ASN A 489 -12.28 -16.60 -6.79
CA ASN A 489 -13.00 -17.22 -5.67
C ASN A 489 -12.78 -16.42 -4.36
N ALA A 490 -13.58 -16.75 -3.34
CA ALA A 490 -13.53 -16.08 -2.03
C ALA A 490 -12.14 -16.17 -1.35
N GLY A 491 -11.42 -17.29 -1.51
CA GLY A 491 -10.06 -17.46 -1.01
C GLY A 491 -9.07 -16.48 -1.63
N THR A 492 -9.14 -16.30 -2.95
CA THR A 492 -8.35 -15.29 -3.67
C THR A 492 -8.68 -13.89 -3.17
N VAL A 493 -9.97 -13.53 -3.03
CA VAL A 493 -10.38 -12.21 -2.51
C VAL A 493 -9.81 -11.94 -1.12
N ARG A 494 -9.94 -12.89 -0.17
CA ARG A 494 -9.37 -12.80 1.18
C ARG A 494 -7.86 -12.54 1.15
N ARG A 495 -7.13 -13.34 0.36
CA ARG A 495 -5.68 -13.25 0.23
C ARG A 495 -5.26 -11.87 -0.29
N LEU A 496 -5.87 -11.42 -1.39
CA LEU A 496 -5.54 -10.13 -1.99
C LEU A 496 -5.90 -8.94 -1.07
N ALA A 497 -7.00 -9.03 -0.32
CA ALA A 497 -7.35 -8.04 0.69
C ALA A 497 -6.30 -7.94 1.80
N GLY A 498 -5.81 -9.09 2.29
CA GLY A 498 -4.70 -9.16 3.26
C GLY A 498 -3.37 -8.64 2.69
N GLU A 499 -3.17 -8.76 1.38
CA GLU A 499 -2.03 -8.21 0.65
C GLU A 499 -2.18 -6.71 0.34
N GLY A 500 -3.35 -6.10 0.55
CA GLY A 500 -3.58 -4.65 0.42
C GLY A 500 -4.35 -4.20 -0.83
N ALA A 501 -5.01 -5.12 -1.56
CA ALA A 501 -6.00 -4.76 -2.56
C ALA A 501 -7.30 -4.30 -1.88
N PHE A 502 -8.04 -3.39 -2.52
CA PHE A 502 -9.36 -2.93 -2.07
C PHE A 502 -10.45 -3.59 -2.89
N PHE A 503 -11.64 -3.72 -2.32
CA PHE A 503 -12.78 -4.34 -2.98
C PHE A 503 -14.05 -3.52 -2.76
N GLY A 504 -14.82 -3.36 -3.83
CA GLY A 504 -16.13 -2.71 -3.84
C GLY A 504 -17.16 -3.57 -4.55
N SER A 505 -18.41 -3.09 -4.60
CA SER A 505 -19.52 -3.81 -5.23
C SER A 505 -19.58 -3.55 -6.74
N HIS A 506 -19.70 -4.60 -7.55
CA HIS A 506 -20.20 -4.52 -8.94
C HIS A 506 -21.61 -5.14 -9.05
N LEU A 507 -22.38 -5.02 -7.95
CA LEU A 507 -23.65 -5.67 -7.68
C LEU A 507 -23.53 -7.19 -7.47
N ALA A 508 -24.63 -7.84 -7.11
CA ALA A 508 -24.62 -9.26 -6.82
C ALA A 508 -24.59 -10.07 -8.12
N THR A 509 -25.43 -9.71 -9.09
CA THR A 509 -25.64 -10.51 -10.31
C THR A 509 -25.27 -9.79 -11.62
N HIS A 510 -24.56 -8.65 -11.57
CA HIS A 510 -24.14 -7.86 -12.75
C HIS A 510 -25.29 -7.33 -13.63
N ARG A 511 -26.49 -7.15 -13.07
CA ARG A 511 -27.62 -6.61 -13.83
C ARG A 511 -27.47 -5.10 -14.05
N ALA A 512 -27.89 -4.63 -15.22
CA ALA A 512 -27.98 -3.19 -15.49
C ALA A 512 -28.98 -2.53 -14.54
N ILE A 513 -28.54 -1.47 -13.85
CA ILE A 513 -29.29 -0.86 -12.75
C ILE A 513 -30.61 -0.22 -13.19
N ASP A 514 -30.67 0.30 -14.41
CA ASP A 514 -31.85 0.92 -15.01
C ASP A 514 -32.98 -0.09 -15.29
N GLY A 515 -32.63 -1.38 -15.40
CA GLY A 515 -33.58 -2.48 -15.52
C GLY A 515 -34.08 -3.03 -14.17
N LEU A 516 -33.62 -2.50 -13.04
CA LEU A 516 -33.98 -2.96 -11.70
C LEU A 516 -35.05 -2.09 -11.06
N SER A 517 -36.01 -2.72 -10.38
CA SER A 517 -36.87 -1.99 -9.43
C SER A 517 -36.02 -1.46 -8.26
N THR A 518 -36.51 -0.47 -7.52
CA THR A 518 -35.78 0.05 -6.34
C THR A 518 -35.54 -1.02 -5.28
N SER A 519 -36.49 -1.95 -5.12
CA SER A 519 -36.33 -3.09 -4.20
C SER A 519 -35.24 -4.04 -4.67
N ASP A 520 -35.20 -4.36 -5.97
CA ASP A 520 -34.19 -5.26 -6.53
C ASP A 520 -32.81 -4.62 -6.48
N LEU A 521 -32.68 -3.33 -6.80
CA LEU A 521 -31.41 -2.61 -6.69
C LEU A 521 -30.91 -2.58 -5.24
N ALA A 522 -31.79 -2.35 -4.27
CA ALA A 522 -31.42 -2.42 -2.85
C ALA A 522 -30.98 -3.83 -2.44
N ALA A 523 -31.66 -4.88 -2.93
CA ALA A 523 -31.29 -6.26 -2.68
C ALA A 523 -29.90 -6.60 -3.26
N GLU A 524 -29.64 -6.19 -4.51
CA GLU A 524 -28.33 -6.34 -5.17
C GLU A 524 -27.21 -5.70 -4.35
N LEU A 525 -27.40 -4.44 -3.91
CA LEU A 525 -26.42 -3.67 -3.16
C LEU A 525 -26.17 -4.22 -1.74
N LEU A 526 -27.24 -4.57 -1.02
CA LEU A 526 -27.12 -5.14 0.33
C LEU A 526 -26.42 -6.50 0.28
N ARG A 527 -26.82 -7.35 -0.67
CA ARG A 527 -26.25 -8.69 -0.82
C ARG A 527 -24.77 -8.62 -1.16
N SER A 528 -24.40 -7.83 -2.17
CA SER A 528 -23.00 -7.72 -2.56
C SER A 528 -22.13 -7.15 -1.45
N ARG A 529 -22.60 -6.11 -0.78
CA ARG A 529 -21.93 -5.52 0.37
C ARG A 529 -21.61 -6.57 1.42
N MET A 530 -22.58 -7.37 1.82
CA MET A 530 -22.40 -8.31 2.92
C MET A 530 -21.40 -9.43 2.62
N PHE A 531 -21.38 -9.93 1.38
CA PHE A 531 -20.37 -10.92 0.97
C PHE A 531 -18.97 -10.31 0.96
N ILE A 532 -18.81 -9.10 0.42
CA ILE A 532 -17.51 -8.43 0.36
C ILE A 532 -17.00 -8.11 1.77
N GLU A 533 -17.85 -7.58 2.66
CA GLU A 533 -17.49 -7.30 4.05
C GLU A 533 -17.10 -8.59 4.79
N ARG A 534 -17.76 -9.73 4.51
CA ARG A 534 -17.39 -11.04 5.07
C ARG A 534 -16.01 -11.51 4.59
N TRP A 535 -15.70 -11.38 3.30
CA TRP A 535 -14.41 -11.85 2.77
C TRP A 535 -13.26 -10.93 3.16
N THR A 536 -13.49 -9.62 3.18
CA THR A 536 -12.42 -8.63 3.40
C THR A 536 -12.24 -8.26 4.88
N GLY A 537 -13.24 -8.53 5.73
CA GLY A 537 -13.27 -8.08 7.12
C GLY A 537 -13.34 -6.56 7.26
N ARG A 538 -13.75 -5.83 6.21
CA ARG A 538 -13.79 -4.37 6.17
C ARG A 538 -15.16 -3.89 5.70
N PRO A 539 -15.69 -2.79 6.28
CA PRO A 539 -16.91 -2.18 5.77
C PRO A 539 -16.67 -1.62 4.37
N ILE A 540 -17.67 -1.71 3.49
CA ILE A 540 -17.60 -1.12 2.14
C ILE A 540 -18.69 -0.06 1.91
N THR A 541 -18.32 1.00 1.22
CA THR A 541 -19.21 2.11 0.82
C THR A 541 -19.19 2.36 -0.68
N THR A 542 -18.40 1.60 -1.44
CA THR A 542 -18.10 1.86 -2.85
C THR A 542 -18.77 0.82 -3.75
N PHE A 543 -19.26 1.29 -4.89
CA PHE A 543 -19.73 0.42 -5.95
C PHE A 543 -19.47 1.05 -7.32
N ALA A 544 -19.29 0.20 -8.34
CA ALA A 544 -19.30 0.58 -9.73
C ALA A 544 -20.56 -0.02 -10.38
N ALA A 545 -21.32 0.77 -11.13
CA ALA A 545 -22.52 0.28 -11.80
C ALA A 545 -22.15 -0.54 -13.05
N PRO A 546 -22.71 -1.76 -13.24
CA PRO A 546 -22.53 -2.52 -14.47
C PRO A 546 -22.90 -1.70 -15.71
N TYR A 547 -22.11 -1.89 -16.78
CA TYR A 547 -22.29 -1.22 -18.08
C TYR A 547 -22.18 0.33 -18.03
N SER A 548 -21.61 0.88 -16.96
CA SER A 548 -21.48 2.34 -16.75
C SER A 548 -22.83 3.09 -16.80
N VAL A 549 -23.92 2.39 -16.51
CA VAL A 549 -25.26 2.98 -16.48
C VAL A 549 -25.36 3.94 -15.29
N THR A 550 -26.00 5.09 -15.50
CA THR A 550 -26.29 6.06 -14.44
C THR A 550 -27.77 6.01 -14.10
N ASP A 551 -28.09 6.15 -12.81
CA ASP A 551 -29.46 6.10 -12.32
C ASP A 551 -29.68 7.21 -11.29
N GLN A 552 -30.80 7.92 -11.39
CA GLN A 552 -31.14 9.03 -10.51
C GLN A 552 -31.33 8.59 -9.05
N ARG A 553 -31.57 7.30 -8.79
CA ARG A 553 -31.66 6.74 -7.43
C ARG A 553 -30.31 6.73 -6.70
N LEU A 554 -29.21 6.94 -7.42
CA LEU A 554 -27.85 6.95 -6.88
C LEU A 554 -27.30 8.36 -6.61
N GLY A 555 -28.07 9.41 -6.94
CA GLY A 555 -27.66 10.82 -6.87
C GLY A 555 -28.36 11.64 -5.79
#